data_AF-W5S6U8-F1
#
_entry.id   AF-W5S6U8-F1
#
_cell.length_a   1.000
_cell.length_b   1.000
_cell.length_c   1.000
_cell.angle_alpha   90.00
_cell.angle_beta   90.00
_cell.angle_gamma   90.00
#
_symmetry.space_group_name_H-M   'P 1'
#
loop_
_entity.id
_entity.type
_entity.pdbx_description
1 polymer ?
#
loop_
_entity_poly.entity_id
_entity_poly.type
_entity_poly.pdbx_seq_one_letter_code
_entity_poly.pdbx_strand_id
1 'polypeptide(L)'
;SHLAEGDEEDINRAVNAARKAFDEGPWPRMTAYERSRILLRCADLVEKHSEELAALETWNNGKPYEQAAEAELPLFVRLFHYYAGWADKIHGLTVQSDGP
;
A
#
# COMPACT_ATOMS: atom_id res chain seq x y z
N SER A 1 11.11 -20.54 15.55
CA SER A 1 10.26 -19.56 14.85
C SER A 1 9.45 -20.33 13.82
N HIS A 2 8.14 -20.44 14.02
CA HIS A 2 7.25 -21.08 13.04
C HIS A 2 6.46 -19.97 12.35
N LEU A 3 6.41 -20.02 11.02
CA LEU A 3 5.60 -19.15 10.19
C LEU A 3 4.50 -19.98 9.54
N ALA A 4 3.36 -19.37 9.21
CA ALA A 4 2.34 -20.07 8.43
C ALA A 4 2.89 -20.40 7.04
N GLU A 5 2.75 -21.66 6.62
CA GLU A 5 3.07 -22.12 5.27
C GLU A 5 1.79 -22.06 4.44
N GLY A 6 1.60 -20.95 3.74
CA GLY A 6 0.37 -20.74 2.96
C GLY A 6 0.26 -21.71 1.78
N ASP A 7 -0.92 -22.30 1.60
CA ASP A 7 -1.22 -23.25 0.54
C ASP A 7 -2.26 -22.74 -0.47
N GLU A 8 -2.75 -23.63 -1.33
CA GLU A 8 -3.77 -23.30 -2.34
C GLU A 8 -5.06 -22.76 -1.70
N GLU A 9 -5.49 -23.29 -0.55
CA GLU A 9 -6.69 -22.83 0.12
C GLU A 9 -6.50 -21.42 0.67
N ASP A 10 -5.33 -21.14 1.28
CA ASP A 10 -4.97 -19.79 1.74
C ASP A 10 -5.00 -18.76 0.61
N ILE A 11 -4.43 -19.11 -0.54
CA ILE A 11 -4.43 -18.26 -1.73
C ILE A 11 -5.87 -17.99 -2.18
N ASN A 12 -6.69 -19.04 -2.29
CA ASN A 12 -8.09 -18.91 -2.67
C ASN A 12 -8.87 -18.00 -1.70
N ARG A 13 -8.62 -18.12 -0.39
CA ARG A 13 -9.22 -17.23 0.63
C ARG A 13 -8.78 -15.79 0.44
N ALA A 14 -7.48 -15.53 0.24
CA ALA A 14 -6.94 -14.19 0.05
C ALA A 14 -7.50 -13.51 -1.21
N VAL A 15 -7.56 -14.24 -2.34
CA VAL A 15 -8.10 -13.73 -3.60
C VAL A 15 -9.59 -13.44 -3.48
N ASN A 16 -10.37 -14.34 -2.87
CA ASN A 16 -11.80 -14.11 -2.67
C ASN A 16 -12.06 -12.91 -1.76
N ALA A 17 -11.27 -12.72 -0.70
CA ALA A 17 -11.37 -11.55 0.16
C ALA A 17 -11.06 -10.25 -0.60
N ALA A 18 -9.99 -10.23 -1.40
CA ALA A 18 -9.61 -9.07 -2.22
C ALA A 18 -10.68 -8.75 -3.28
N ARG A 19 -11.20 -9.78 -3.97
CA ARG A 19 -12.28 -9.66 -4.97
C ARG A 19 -13.54 -9.10 -4.32
N LYS A 20 -13.96 -9.61 -3.17
CA LYS A 20 -15.11 -9.09 -2.44
C LYS A 20 -14.92 -7.64 -1.99
N ALA A 21 -13.73 -7.30 -1.47
CA ALA A 21 -13.41 -5.92 -1.08
C ALA A 21 -13.47 -4.93 -2.25
N PHE A 22 -13.13 -5.39 -3.46
CA PHE A 22 -13.27 -4.62 -4.68
C PHE A 22 -14.73 -4.60 -5.16
N ASP A 23 -15.33 -5.75 -5.42
CA ASP A 23 -16.65 -5.81 -6.05
C ASP A 23 -17.75 -5.26 -5.13
N GLU A 24 -17.69 -5.49 -3.81
CA GLU A 24 -18.76 -5.16 -2.86
C GLU A 24 -18.32 -4.17 -1.76
N GLY A 25 -17.02 -4.11 -1.47
CA GLY A 25 -16.48 -3.32 -0.38
C GLY A 25 -16.43 -1.80 -0.64
N PRO A 26 -16.09 -1.01 0.39
CA PRO A 26 -16.12 0.44 0.29
C PRO A 26 -14.99 1.02 -0.56
N TRP A 27 -13.88 0.29 -0.76
CA TRP A 27 -12.66 0.82 -1.37
C TRP A 27 -12.86 1.46 -2.77
N PRO A 28 -13.51 0.81 -3.76
CA PRO A 28 -13.76 1.45 -5.05
C PRO A 28 -14.90 2.48 -5.02
N ARG A 29 -15.70 2.51 -3.96
CA ARG A 29 -16.82 3.44 -3.78
C ARG A 29 -16.42 4.70 -3.01
N MET A 30 -15.30 4.65 -2.29
CA MET A 30 -14.67 5.82 -1.69
C MET A 30 -14.29 6.83 -2.75
N THR A 31 -14.38 8.11 -2.40
CA THR A 31 -13.79 9.18 -3.18
C THR A 31 -12.28 8.98 -3.27
N ALA A 32 -11.67 9.54 -4.32
CA ALA A 32 -10.22 9.53 -4.47
C ALA A 32 -9.51 10.19 -3.27
N TYR A 33 -10.10 11.24 -2.70
CA TYR A 33 -9.60 11.91 -1.51
C TYR A 33 -9.59 10.99 -0.27
N GLU A 34 -10.66 10.23 -0.03
CA GLU A 34 -10.70 9.28 1.08
C GLU A 34 -9.64 8.18 0.95
N ARG A 35 -9.43 7.65 -0.26
CA ARG A 35 -8.33 6.69 -0.51
C ARG A 35 -6.96 7.31 -0.27
N SER A 36 -6.75 8.56 -0.70
CA SER A 36 -5.52 9.32 -0.42
C SER A 36 -5.28 9.41 1.09
N ARG A 37 -6.30 9.75 1.88
CA ARG A 37 -6.21 9.84 3.34
C ARG A 37 -5.82 8.52 4.01
N ILE A 38 -6.29 7.39 3.49
CA ILE A 38 -5.90 6.05 3.99
C ILE A 38 -4.41 5.78 3.69
N LEU A 39 -3.93 6.10 2.48
CA LEU A 39 -2.52 5.92 2.12
C LEU A 39 -1.60 6.83 2.94
N LEU A 40 -1.99 8.09 3.16
CA LEU A 40 -1.26 9.01 4.06
C LEU A 40 -1.23 8.46 5.48
N ARG A 41 -2.36 7.95 5.98
CA ARG A 41 -2.41 7.35 7.32
C ARG A 41 -1.51 6.11 7.43
N CYS A 42 -1.39 5.32 6.38
CA CYS A 42 -0.45 4.20 6.34
C CYS A 42 1.00 4.70 6.50
N ALA A 43 1.38 5.75 5.76
CA ALA A 43 2.69 6.37 5.87
C ALA A 43 2.97 6.88 7.29
N ASP A 44 2.03 7.61 7.91
CA ASP A 44 2.14 8.09 9.29
C ASP A 44 2.39 6.94 10.28
N LEU A 45 1.70 5.81 10.10
CA LEU A 45 1.83 4.65 10.97
C LEU A 45 3.18 3.96 10.77
N VAL A 46 3.64 3.81 9.53
CA VAL A 46 4.98 3.24 9.26
C VAL A 46 6.07 4.14 9.84
N GLU A 47 5.99 5.45 9.66
CA GLU A 47 6.95 6.39 10.22
C GLU A 47 6.97 6.35 11.76
N LYS A 48 5.79 6.32 12.38
CA LYS A 48 5.64 6.18 13.84
C LYS A 48 6.28 4.90 14.38
N HIS A 49 6.25 3.82 13.62
CA HIS A 49 6.75 2.50 14.02
C HIS A 49 8.10 2.15 13.34
N SER A 50 8.82 3.15 12.83
CA SER A 50 9.98 2.95 11.97
C SER A 50 11.14 2.21 12.66
N GLU A 51 11.44 2.52 13.92
CA GLU A 51 12.50 1.82 14.68
C GLU A 51 12.24 0.31 14.82
N GLU A 52 10.99 -0.05 15.15
CA GLU A 52 10.56 -1.45 15.29
C GLU A 52 10.63 -2.17 13.93
N LEU A 53 10.11 -1.54 12.87
CA LEU A 53 10.14 -2.10 11.53
C LEU A 53 11.57 -2.26 11.01
N ALA A 54 12.48 -1.33 11.31
CA ALA A 54 13.89 -1.44 10.93
C ALA A 54 14.59 -2.61 11.63
N ALA A 55 14.32 -2.80 12.93
CA ALA A 55 14.86 -3.93 13.68
C ALA A 55 14.35 -5.27 13.12
N LEU A 56 13.05 -5.38 12.81
CA LEU A 56 12.46 -6.57 12.20
C LEU A 56 13.05 -6.87 10.82
N GLU A 57 13.19 -5.85 9.98
CA GLU A 57 13.74 -5.98 8.63
C GLU A 57 15.22 -6.42 8.67
N THR A 58 16.00 -5.87 9.60
CA THR A 58 17.39 -6.30 9.85
C THR A 58 17.46 -7.74 10.36
N TRP A 59 16.60 -8.12 11.30
CA TRP A 59 16.58 -9.50 11.81
C TRP A 59 16.14 -10.52 10.77
N ASN A 60 15.20 -10.15 9.90
CA ASN A 60 14.67 -11.07 8.90
C ASN A 60 15.59 -11.21 7.69
N ASN A 61 16.23 -10.13 7.25
CA ASN A 61 17.02 -10.09 6.02
C ASN A 61 18.55 -10.19 6.26
N GLY A 62 19.01 -9.86 7.48
CA GLY A 62 20.44 -9.80 7.81
C GLY A 62 21.15 -8.52 7.34
N LYS A 63 20.41 -7.52 6.87
CA LYS A 63 20.95 -6.23 6.43
C LYS A 63 21.33 -5.32 7.61
N PRO A 64 22.30 -4.40 7.47
CA PRO A 64 22.61 -3.43 8.53
C PRO A 64 21.38 -2.62 8.95
N TYR A 65 21.23 -2.39 10.26
CA TYR A 65 20.12 -1.60 10.81
C TYR A 65 20.04 -0.19 10.21
N GLU A 66 21.19 0.46 10.05
CA GLU A 66 21.27 1.80 9.44
C GLU A 66 20.71 1.81 8.01
N GLN A 67 20.93 0.75 7.22
CA GLN A 67 20.34 0.66 5.88
C GLN A 67 18.81 0.58 5.94
N ALA A 68 18.25 -0.24 6.84
CA ALA A 68 16.82 -0.37 7.00
C ALA A 68 16.18 0.94 7.51
N ALA A 69 16.78 1.54 8.55
CA ALA A 69 16.26 2.71 9.25
C ALA A 69 16.43 4.02 8.47
N GLU A 70 17.56 4.22 7.79
CA GLU A 70 17.93 5.51 7.20
C GLU A 70 17.70 5.57 5.68
N ALA A 71 17.60 4.43 5.00
CA ALA A 71 17.37 4.40 3.55
C ALA A 71 16.01 3.79 3.19
N GLU A 72 15.72 2.57 3.63
CA GLU A 72 14.58 1.81 3.13
C GLU A 72 13.24 2.28 3.68
N LEU A 73 13.10 2.43 5.01
CA LEU A 73 11.87 2.93 5.60
C LEU A 73 11.54 4.38 5.21
N PRO A 74 12.50 5.33 5.19
CA PRO A 74 12.24 6.66 4.68
C PRO A 74 11.79 6.65 3.21
N LEU A 75 12.38 5.78 2.37
CA LEU A 75 11.95 5.61 0.99
C LEU A 75 10.52 5.05 0.90
N PHE A 76 10.18 4.04 1.70
CA PHE A 76 8.83 3.48 1.78
C PHE A 76 7.79 4.55 2.14
N VAL A 77 8.03 5.31 3.21
CA VAL A 77 7.15 6.40 3.66
C VAL A 77 6.98 7.44 2.55
N ARG A 78 8.08 7.83 1.90
CA ARG A 78 8.05 8.77 0.77
C ARG A 78 7.23 8.24 -0.41
N LEU A 79 7.32 6.96 -0.74
CA LEU A 79 6.54 6.35 -1.83
C LEU A 79 5.04 6.37 -1.52
N PHE A 80 4.65 6.06 -0.28
CA PHE A 80 3.24 6.16 0.13
C PHE A 80 2.73 7.59 0.05
N HIS A 81 3.50 8.58 0.52
CA HIS A 81 3.14 10.00 0.37
C HIS A 81 2.99 10.40 -1.11
N TYR A 82 3.90 9.95 -1.98
CA TYR A 82 3.85 10.25 -3.41
C TYR A 82 2.59 9.68 -4.08
N TYR A 83 2.31 8.39 -3.90
CA TYR A 83 1.14 7.75 -4.52
C TYR A 83 -0.18 8.18 -3.88
N ALA A 84 -0.21 8.49 -2.58
CA ALA A 84 -1.35 9.12 -1.95
C ALA A 84 -1.69 10.46 -2.63
N GLY A 85 -0.67 11.25 -2.95
CA GLY A 85 -0.82 12.51 -3.70
C GLY A 85 -1.35 12.31 -5.12
N TRP A 86 -1.17 11.14 -5.73
CA TRP A 86 -1.70 10.83 -7.07
C TRP A 86 -3.14 10.31 -7.06
N ALA A 87 -3.65 9.85 -5.92
CA ALA A 87 -4.94 9.16 -5.85
C ALA A 87 -6.11 9.97 -6.46
N ASP A 88 -6.08 11.31 -6.34
CA ASP A 88 -7.08 12.25 -6.87
C ASP A 88 -6.68 12.95 -8.17
N LYS A 89 -5.53 12.59 -8.76
CA LYS A 89 -4.97 13.20 -9.98
C LYS A 89 -4.98 12.27 -11.20
N ILE A 90 -5.57 11.09 -11.05
CA ILE A 90 -5.80 10.16 -12.15
C ILE A 90 -7.07 10.62 -12.87
N HIS A 91 -6.90 11.14 -14.08
CA HIS A 91 -7.97 11.69 -14.89
C HIS A 91 -8.09 10.96 -16.23
N GLY A 92 -9.31 10.91 -16.76
CA GLY A 92 -9.57 10.49 -18.14
C GLY A 92 -9.30 11.61 -19.13
N LEU A 93 -9.50 11.31 -20.41
CA LEU A 93 -9.44 12.29 -21.50
C LEU A 93 -10.83 12.40 -22.16
N THR A 94 -11.22 13.62 -22.52
CA THR A 94 -12.41 13.85 -23.35
C THR A 94 -11.95 14.10 -24.78
N VAL A 95 -12.33 13.22 -25.70
CA VAL A 95 -11.99 13.31 -27.13
C VAL A 95 -13.22 13.77 -27.90
N GLN A 96 -13.06 14.74 -28.81
CA GLN A 96 -14.13 15.17 -29.70
C GLN A 96 -14.46 14.03 -30.67
N SER A 97 -15.72 13.62 -30.72
CA SER A 97 -16.20 12.75 -31.78
C SER A 97 -16.34 13.57 -33.05
N ASP A 98 -15.96 12.99 -34.19
CA ASP A 98 -16.41 13.44 -35.50
C ASP A 98 -17.93 13.20 -35.55
N GLY A 99 -18.71 14.12 -34.98
CA GLY A 99 -20.17 14.13 -35.14
C GLY A 99 -20.55 14.27 -36.62
N PRO A 100 -21.82 14.08 -36.99
CA PRO A 100 -22.25 14.33 -38.36
C PRO A 100 -21.90 15.75 -38.84
#